data_AF-A0AB73KVR3-F1
#
_entry.id   AF-A0AB73KVR3-F1
#
_cell.length_a   1.000
_cell.length_b   1.000
_cell.length_c   1.000
_cell.angle_alpha   90.00
_cell.angle_beta   90.00
_cell.angle_gamma   90.00
#
_symmetry.space_group_name_H-M   'P 1'
#
loop_
_entity.id
_entity.type
_entity.pdbx_description
1 polymer ?
#
loop_
_entity_poly.entity_id
_entity_poly.type
_entity_poly.pdbx_seq_one_letter_code
_entity_poly.pdbx_strand_id
1 'polypeptide(L)'
;TSVLPRRGALLGAAIAVKLLPAVVLPGALARRGPRDAARVLVPAVLVIALAYLPYILTSGFGVLGYLPGYLQEEGYESGSVRRFALLRLFLPDGVAAPVAVALIALTALYVMRRGDPERPWSGALLVTGTALLLTSPSYYWYALLVIALVALDGRWEWLAVPLAGTVLYIGNAMGAHGSWLQSWSYGTAAVTVLGPAALRARAAGRGSGRRAPSLPGQAGADAFEAEPAEAGAGVTPR
;
A
#
# COMPACT_ATOMS: atom_id res chain seq x y z
N THR A 1 -3.21 23.32 12.13
CA THR A 1 -3.63 21.93 12.47
C THR A 1 -4.82 21.40 11.64
N SER A 2 -5.32 22.11 10.63
CA SER A 2 -6.54 21.76 9.85
C SER A 2 -6.36 20.76 8.69
N VAL A 3 -5.11 20.32 8.43
CA VAL A 3 -4.79 19.54 7.22
C VAL A 3 -5.31 18.10 7.30
N LEU A 4 -5.18 17.42 8.46
CA LEU A 4 -5.61 16.02 8.60
C LEU A 4 -7.13 15.84 8.42
N PRO A 5 -8.00 16.68 9.03
CA PRO A 5 -9.44 16.56 8.81
C PRO A 5 -9.87 16.77 7.36
N ARG A 6 -9.28 17.76 6.67
CA ARG A 6 -9.56 18.00 5.25
C ARG A 6 -9.13 16.83 4.38
N ARG A 7 -7.95 16.24 4.64
CA ARG A 7 -7.49 15.02 3.95
C ARG A 7 -8.43 13.84 4.20
N GLY A 8 -8.90 13.67 5.43
CA GLY A 8 -9.92 12.67 5.79
C GLY A 8 -11.21 12.85 5.00
N ALA A 9 -11.74 14.07 4.95
CA ALA A 9 -12.96 14.39 4.20
C ALA A 9 -12.84 14.10 2.69
N LEU A 10 -11.71 14.50 2.07
CA LEU A 10 -11.44 14.20 0.65
C LEU A 10 -11.33 12.70 0.38
N LEU A 11 -10.70 11.95 1.30
CA LEU A 11 -10.63 10.51 1.19
C LEU A 11 -12.02 9.87 1.35
N GLY A 12 -12.84 10.35 2.29
CA GLY A 12 -14.24 9.93 2.45
C GLY A 12 -15.06 10.17 1.18
N ALA A 13 -14.89 11.34 0.54
CA ALA A 13 -15.55 11.64 -0.73
C ALA A 13 -15.11 10.68 -1.85
N ALA A 14 -13.82 10.39 -1.96
CA ALA A 14 -13.32 9.42 -2.93
C ALA A 14 -13.89 8.01 -2.68
N ILE A 15 -13.95 7.57 -1.42
CA ILE A 15 -14.54 6.28 -1.03
C ILE A 15 -16.03 6.22 -1.35
N ALA A 16 -16.77 7.32 -1.11
CA ALA A 16 -18.19 7.40 -1.40
C ALA A 16 -18.49 7.30 -2.90
N VAL A 17 -17.60 7.84 -3.76
CA VAL A 17 -17.70 7.71 -5.23
C VAL A 17 -17.30 6.32 -5.70
N LYS A 18 -16.26 5.73 -5.10
CA LYS A 18 -15.78 4.39 -5.43
C LYS A 18 -15.12 3.77 -4.20
N LEU A 19 -15.50 2.54 -3.85
CA LEU A 19 -15.03 1.89 -2.63
C LEU A 19 -13.51 1.65 -2.60
N LEU A 20 -12.87 1.47 -3.76
CA LEU A 20 -11.47 1.07 -3.87
C LEU A 20 -10.48 2.02 -3.15
N PRO A 21 -10.60 3.36 -3.23
CA PRO A 21 -9.86 4.30 -2.39
C PRO A 21 -9.75 3.94 -0.90
N ALA A 22 -10.65 3.14 -0.31
CA ALA A 22 -10.54 2.70 1.08
C ALA A 22 -9.22 1.94 1.35
N VAL A 23 -8.67 1.22 0.36
CA VAL A 23 -7.42 0.47 0.52
C VAL A 23 -6.17 1.36 0.66
N VAL A 24 -6.29 2.68 0.46
CA VAL A 24 -5.19 3.62 0.72
C VAL A 24 -5.09 4.04 2.19
N LEU A 25 -6.11 3.75 2.99
CA LEU A 25 -6.18 4.11 4.42
C LEU A 25 -4.94 3.67 5.21
N PRO A 26 -4.40 2.44 5.05
CA PRO A 26 -3.21 2.04 5.80
C PRO A 26 -2.01 2.95 5.54
N GLY A 27 -1.80 3.39 4.29
CA GLY A 27 -0.76 4.37 3.94
C GLY A 27 -1.03 5.74 4.55
N ALA A 28 -2.29 6.18 4.52
CA ALA A 28 -2.70 7.42 5.20
C ALA A 28 -2.58 7.33 6.73
N LEU A 29 -2.57 6.14 7.34
CA LEU A 29 -2.47 5.94 8.78
C LEU A 29 -1.08 5.51 9.25
N ALA A 30 -0.10 5.44 8.34
CA ALA A 30 1.26 5.00 8.63
C ALA A 30 1.88 5.75 9.82
N ARG A 31 2.27 4.98 10.85
CA ARG A 31 2.86 5.42 12.13
C ARG A 31 2.11 6.56 12.84
N ARG A 32 0.81 6.70 12.60
CA ARG A 32 -0.01 7.70 13.29
C ARG A 32 -0.53 7.17 14.62
N GLY A 33 -0.51 8.04 15.63
CA GLY A 33 -1.18 7.78 16.91
C GLY A 33 -2.71 7.78 16.77
N PRO A 34 -3.44 7.29 17.78
CA PRO A 34 -4.90 7.16 17.72
C PRO A 34 -5.61 8.50 17.48
N ARG A 35 -5.10 9.59 18.04
CA ARG A 35 -5.66 10.94 17.86
C ARG A 35 -5.56 11.41 16.40
N ASP A 36 -4.42 11.21 15.76
CA ASP A 36 -4.23 11.61 14.36
C ASP A 36 -4.95 10.68 13.39
N ALA A 37 -5.06 9.39 13.73
CA ALA A 37 -5.93 8.47 13.00
C ALA A 37 -7.41 8.91 13.07
N ALA A 38 -7.91 9.28 14.24
CA ALA A 38 -9.27 9.81 14.40
C ALA A 38 -9.51 11.09 13.58
N ARG A 39 -8.52 11.99 13.51
CA ARG A 39 -8.59 13.19 12.66
C ARG A 39 -8.71 12.90 11.17
N VAL A 40 -8.36 11.70 10.71
CA VAL A 40 -8.55 11.27 9.31
C VAL A 40 -9.84 10.45 9.17
N LEU A 41 -10.05 9.48 10.05
CA LEU A 41 -11.15 8.52 9.97
C LEU A 41 -12.50 9.17 10.24
N VAL A 42 -12.61 10.04 11.26
CA VAL A 42 -13.90 10.66 11.62
C VAL A 42 -14.44 11.51 10.45
N PRO A 43 -13.67 12.41 9.84
CA PRO A 43 -14.16 13.16 8.68
C PRO A 43 -14.44 12.29 7.46
N ALA A 44 -13.65 11.23 7.23
CA ALA A 44 -13.90 10.29 6.13
C ALA A 44 -15.25 9.58 6.30
N VAL A 45 -15.51 9.03 7.50
CA VAL A 45 -16.77 8.37 7.85
C VAL A 45 -17.93 9.36 7.80
N LEU A 46 -17.75 10.58 8.31
CA LEU A 46 -18.78 11.60 8.28
C LEU A 46 -19.20 11.95 6.84
N VAL A 47 -18.23 12.12 5.93
CA VAL A 47 -18.53 12.40 4.52
C VAL A 47 -19.29 11.25 3.87
N ILE A 48 -18.88 10.00 4.11
CA ILE A 48 -19.58 8.81 3.59
C ILE A 48 -21.01 8.76 4.15
N ALA A 49 -21.16 8.95 5.47
CA ALA A 49 -22.46 8.93 6.14
C ALA A 49 -23.39 10.01 5.61
N LEU A 50 -22.91 11.25 5.47
CA LEU A 50 -23.70 12.36 4.91
C LEU A 50 -24.06 12.13 3.44
N ALA A 51 -23.16 11.53 2.65
CA ALA A 51 -23.44 11.18 1.26
C ALA A 51 -24.51 10.06 1.14
N TYR A 52 -24.51 9.10 2.07
CA TYR A 52 -25.48 8.00 2.08
C TYR A 52 -26.81 8.35 2.76
N LEU A 53 -26.83 9.35 3.63
CA LEU A 53 -27.99 9.70 4.46
C LEU A 53 -29.27 9.93 3.64
N PRO A 54 -29.27 10.66 2.51
CA PRO A 54 -30.49 10.84 1.72
C PRO A 54 -31.10 9.52 1.26
N TYR A 55 -30.27 8.57 0.80
CA TYR A 55 -30.72 7.25 0.33
C TYR A 55 -31.32 6.42 1.45
N ILE A 56 -30.75 6.49 2.65
CA ILE A 56 -31.29 5.78 3.82
C ILE A 56 -32.63 6.40 4.23
N LEU A 57 -32.75 7.73 4.21
CA LEU A 57 -33.99 8.42 4.56
C LEU A 57 -35.12 8.17 3.56
N THR A 58 -34.80 8.02 2.26
CA THR A 58 -35.82 7.78 1.23
C THR A 58 -36.17 6.31 1.03
N SER A 59 -35.19 5.42 1.16
CA SER A 59 -35.29 4.03 0.71
C SER A 59 -35.01 3.00 1.82
N GLY A 60 -34.73 3.48 3.04
CA GLY A 60 -34.38 2.62 4.18
C GLY A 60 -33.00 1.99 4.07
N PHE A 61 -32.68 1.07 4.99
CA PHE A 61 -31.38 0.38 5.03
C PHE A 61 -31.17 -0.67 3.93
N GLY A 62 -32.20 -0.97 3.12
CA GLY A 62 -32.10 -1.91 2.00
C GLY A 62 -31.05 -1.51 0.96
N VAL A 63 -30.71 -0.22 0.87
CA VAL A 63 -29.65 0.31 -0.01
C VAL A 63 -28.26 -0.23 0.30
N LEU A 64 -28.06 -0.83 1.48
CA LEU A 64 -26.78 -1.44 1.89
C LEU A 64 -26.71 -2.95 1.55
N GLY A 65 -27.81 -3.56 1.12
CA GLY A 65 -27.98 -5.02 1.07
C GLY A 65 -27.43 -5.74 -0.17
N TYR A 66 -26.95 -5.02 -1.20
CA TYR A 66 -26.52 -5.66 -2.46
C TYR A 66 -25.10 -6.26 -2.41
N LEU A 67 -24.31 -5.96 -1.39
CA LEU A 67 -22.91 -6.38 -1.32
C LEU A 67 -22.70 -7.91 -1.45
N PRO A 68 -23.49 -8.79 -0.80
CA PRO A 68 -23.34 -10.23 -0.99
C PRO A 68 -23.57 -10.67 -2.44
N GLY A 69 -24.60 -10.12 -3.09
CA GLY A 69 -24.89 -10.38 -4.51
C GLY A 69 -23.76 -9.91 -5.42
N TYR A 70 -23.22 -8.71 -5.16
CA TYR A 70 -22.07 -8.19 -5.89
C TYR A 70 -20.82 -9.09 -5.74
N LEU A 71 -20.57 -9.64 -4.54
CA LEU A 71 -19.43 -10.56 -4.33
C LEU A 71 -19.61 -11.87 -5.11
N GLN A 72 -20.84 -12.38 -5.20
CA GLN A 72 -21.20 -13.52 -6.07
C GLN A 72 -20.97 -13.21 -7.55
N GLU A 73 -21.46 -12.06 -8.01
CA GLU A 73 -21.29 -11.58 -9.38
C GLU A 73 -19.82 -11.39 -9.76
N GLU A 74 -18.99 -10.92 -8.82
CA GLU A 74 -17.56 -10.73 -9.04
C GLU A 74 -16.72 -12.01 -8.88
N GLY A 75 -17.36 -13.13 -8.53
CA GLY A 75 -16.73 -14.45 -8.46
C GLY A 75 -15.89 -14.69 -7.21
N TYR A 76 -16.25 -14.07 -6.09
CA TYR A 76 -15.60 -14.31 -4.79
C TYR A 76 -15.98 -15.66 -4.16
N GLU A 77 -17.00 -16.35 -4.67
CA GLU A 77 -17.38 -17.70 -4.22
C GLU A 77 -16.40 -18.80 -4.71
N SER A 78 -16.41 -19.91 -3.96
CA SER A 78 -15.64 -21.12 -4.25
C SER A 78 -16.01 -21.72 -5.62
N GLY A 79 -15.05 -22.28 -6.36
CA GLY A 79 -15.29 -22.87 -7.68
C GLY A 79 -15.29 -21.89 -8.86
N SER A 80 -15.28 -20.56 -8.61
CA SER A 80 -15.28 -19.56 -9.69
C SER A 80 -13.85 -19.27 -10.19
N VAL A 81 -13.61 -19.35 -11.50
CA VAL A 81 -12.29 -19.07 -12.11
C VAL A 81 -11.95 -17.57 -12.12
N ARG A 82 -12.77 -16.70 -11.53
CA ARG A 82 -12.67 -15.25 -11.78
C ARG A 82 -11.76 -14.49 -10.82
N ARG A 83 -11.42 -15.06 -9.65
CA ARG A 83 -10.65 -14.39 -8.61
C ARG A 83 -9.62 -15.31 -7.98
N PHE A 84 -8.58 -14.71 -7.41
CA PHE A 84 -7.52 -15.40 -6.65
C PHE A 84 -6.65 -16.35 -7.46
N ALA A 85 -6.42 -16.06 -8.74
CA ALA A 85 -5.68 -16.93 -9.67
C ALA A 85 -4.35 -17.40 -9.08
N LEU A 86 -3.55 -16.49 -8.51
CA LEU A 86 -2.25 -16.82 -7.94
C LEU A 86 -2.34 -17.72 -6.70
N LEU A 87 -3.32 -17.49 -5.84
CA LEU A 87 -3.49 -18.28 -4.63
C LEU A 87 -3.99 -19.69 -4.95
N ARG A 88 -4.90 -19.81 -5.92
CA ARG A 88 -5.47 -21.09 -6.36
C ARG A 88 -4.47 -22.01 -7.08
N LEU A 89 -3.30 -21.50 -7.47
CA LEU A 89 -2.19 -22.34 -7.93
C LEU A 89 -1.66 -23.27 -6.82
N PHE A 90 -1.84 -22.88 -5.54
CA PHE A 90 -1.25 -23.57 -4.39
C PHE A 90 -2.28 -23.94 -3.32
N LEU A 91 -3.47 -23.34 -3.36
CA LEU A 91 -4.48 -23.45 -2.32
C LEU A 91 -5.82 -23.96 -2.87
N PRO A 92 -6.54 -24.79 -2.10
CA PRO A 92 -7.93 -25.13 -2.41
C PRO A 92 -8.84 -23.88 -2.47
N ASP A 93 -9.91 -23.95 -3.27
CA ASP A 93 -10.83 -22.84 -3.49
C ASP A 93 -11.46 -22.28 -2.21
N GLY A 94 -11.77 -23.14 -1.23
CA GLY A 94 -12.40 -22.73 0.02
C GLY A 94 -11.51 -21.87 0.93
N VAL A 95 -10.19 -21.88 0.73
CA VAL A 95 -9.23 -21.16 1.60
C VAL A 95 -8.54 -19.99 0.90
N ALA A 96 -8.62 -19.89 -0.43
CA ALA A 96 -7.98 -18.81 -1.19
C ALA A 96 -8.47 -17.41 -0.75
N ALA A 97 -9.79 -17.22 -0.61
CA ALA A 97 -10.36 -15.95 -0.17
C ALA A 97 -9.97 -15.57 1.27
N PRO A 98 -10.13 -16.45 2.29
CA PRO A 98 -9.64 -16.19 3.64
C PRO A 98 -8.14 -15.84 3.69
N VAL A 99 -7.31 -16.56 2.94
CA VAL A 99 -5.86 -16.29 2.88
C VAL A 99 -5.58 -14.93 2.24
N ALA A 100 -6.27 -14.56 1.15
CA ALA A 100 -6.14 -13.24 0.55
C ALA A 100 -6.46 -12.13 1.55
N VAL A 101 -7.58 -12.26 2.28
CA VAL A 101 -7.99 -11.28 3.32
C VAL A 101 -6.92 -11.18 4.40
N ALA A 102 -6.40 -12.31 4.90
CA ALA A 102 -5.35 -12.32 5.90
C ALA A 102 -4.07 -11.62 5.41
N LEU A 103 -3.61 -11.91 4.19
CA LEU A 103 -2.41 -11.30 3.62
C LEU A 103 -2.58 -9.79 3.38
N ILE A 104 -3.75 -9.35 2.92
CA ILE A 104 -4.08 -7.92 2.76
C ILE A 104 -4.07 -7.23 4.14
N ALA A 105 -4.70 -7.84 5.15
CA ALA A 105 -4.74 -7.30 6.50
C ALA A 105 -3.34 -7.21 7.13
N LEU A 106 -2.50 -8.24 6.94
CA LEU A 106 -1.11 -8.23 7.39
C LEU A 106 -0.29 -7.15 6.68
N THR A 107 -0.48 -6.96 5.37
CA THR A 107 0.18 -5.90 4.60
C THR A 107 -0.27 -4.51 5.08
N ALA A 108 -1.58 -4.33 5.32
CA ALA A 108 -2.12 -3.10 5.88
C ALA A 108 -1.55 -2.81 7.27
N LEU A 109 -1.53 -3.80 8.16
CA LEU A 109 -0.94 -3.68 9.49
C LEU A 109 0.55 -3.34 9.42
N TYR A 110 1.29 -4.01 8.54
CA TYR A 110 2.70 -3.71 8.29
C TYR A 110 2.88 -2.24 7.88
N VAL A 111 2.11 -1.75 6.90
CA VAL A 111 2.18 -0.35 6.47
C VAL A 111 1.79 0.62 7.59
N MET A 112 0.74 0.32 8.36
CA MET A 112 0.34 1.15 9.49
C MET A 112 1.43 1.24 10.57
N ARG A 113 2.20 0.16 10.78
CA ARG A 113 3.24 0.10 11.83
C ARG A 113 4.61 0.58 11.36
N ARG A 114 4.95 0.38 10.09
CA ARG A 114 6.31 0.54 9.55
C ARG A 114 6.39 1.50 8.35
N GLY A 115 5.26 1.92 7.79
CA GLY A 115 5.23 2.82 6.64
C GLY A 115 5.78 4.21 6.96
N ASP A 116 6.20 4.91 5.92
CA ASP A 116 6.71 6.28 6.00
C ASP A 116 5.54 7.29 6.00
N PRO A 117 5.34 8.07 7.08
CA PRO A 117 4.29 9.07 7.16
C PRO A 117 4.44 10.23 6.16
N GLU A 118 5.67 10.50 5.71
CA GLU A 118 5.98 11.55 4.74
C GLU A 118 5.70 11.08 3.30
N ARG A 119 5.62 9.76 3.09
CA ARG A 119 5.30 9.13 1.80
C ARG A 119 4.10 8.17 1.93
N PRO A 120 2.91 8.65 2.29
CA PRO A 120 1.73 7.80 2.50
C PRO A 120 1.31 7.04 1.22
N TRP A 121 1.63 7.58 0.04
CA TRP A 121 1.38 6.92 -1.25
C TRP A 121 2.20 5.65 -1.44
N SER A 122 3.41 5.54 -0.87
CA SER A 122 4.22 4.32 -0.95
C SER A 122 3.54 3.16 -0.22
N GLY A 123 3.00 3.43 0.97
CA GLY A 123 2.22 2.46 1.74
C GLY A 123 0.90 2.09 1.05
N ALA A 124 0.20 3.09 0.51
CA ALA A 124 -1.01 2.88 -0.26
C ALA A 124 -0.76 2.04 -1.52
N LEU A 125 0.34 2.28 -2.24
CA LEU A 125 0.74 1.49 -3.42
C LEU A 125 0.97 0.03 -3.04
N LEU A 126 1.70 -0.21 -1.95
CA LEU A 126 1.98 -1.56 -1.48
C LEU A 126 0.69 -2.31 -1.16
N VAL A 127 -0.22 -1.73 -0.37
CA VAL A 127 -1.48 -2.40 0.01
C VAL A 127 -2.38 -2.60 -1.22
N THR A 128 -2.57 -1.54 -2.03
CA THR A 128 -3.46 -1.58 -3.20
C THR A 128 -2.96 -2.59 -4.23
N GLY A 129 -1.67 -2.51 -4.59
CA GLY A 129 -1.08 -3.43 -5.56
C GLY A 129 -1.09 -4.88 -5.05
N THR A 130 -0.80 -5.11 -3.76
CA THR A 130 -0.88 -6.45 -3.16
C THR A 130 -2.31 -6.99 -3.19
N ALA A 131 -3.30 -6.17 -2.84
CA ALA A 131 -4.71 -6.57 -2.91
C ALA A 131 -5.14 -6.97 -4.32
N LEU A 132 -4.69 -6.23 -5.35
CA LEU A 132 -4.99 -6.55 -6.75
C LEU A 132 -4.25 -7.79 -7.25
N LEU A 133 -3.00 -8.01 -6.84
CA LEU A 133 -2.29 -9.26 -7.14
C LEU A 133 -3.02 -10.47 -6.54
N LEU A 134 -3.42 -10.38 -5.27
CA LEU A 134 -4.09 -11.45 -4.55
C LEU A 134 -5.50 -11.73 -5.04
N THR A 135 -6.29 -10.69 -5.36
CA THR A 135 -7.67 -10.85 -5.85
C THR A 135 -7.74 -11.11 -7.35
N SER A 136 -6.71 -10.73 -8.10
CA SER A 136 -6.55 -10.96 -9.54
C SER A 136 -7.75 -10.51 -10.41
N PRO A 137 -8.28 -9.27 -10.31
CA PRO A 137 -9.43 -8.84 -11.10
C PRO A 137 -9.26 -9.02 -12.62
N SER A 138 -10.33 -9.40 -13.30
CA SER A 138 -10.36 -9.48 -14.77
C SER A 138 -10.50 -8.14 -15.48
N TYR A 139 -10.72 -7.05 -14.74
CA TYR A 139 -11.00 -5.73 -15.31
C TYR A 139 -9.91 -4.71 -14.96
N TYR A 140 -9.37 -4.06 -15.99
CA TYR A 140 -8.27 -3.09 -15.86
C TYR A 140 -8.65 -1.85 -15.03
N TRP A 141 -9.92 -1.46 -14.98
CA TRP A 141 -10.35 -0.27 -14.25
C TRP A 141 -10.17 -0.37 -12.74
N TYR A 142 -10.05 -1.58 -12.17
CA TYR A 142 -9.68 -1.76 -10.76
C TYR A 142 -8.25 -1.32 -10.47
N ALA A 143 -7.37 -1.27 -11.48
CA ALA A 143 -5.96 -0.95 -11.30
C ALA A 143 -5.60 0.51 -11.64
N LEU A 144 -6.57 1.36 -12.01
CA LEU A 144 -6.32 2.79 -12.31
C LEU A 144 -5.71 3.53 -11.10
N LEU A 145 -6.12 3.16 -9.88
CA LEU A 145 -5.56 3.72 -8.65
C LEU A 145 -4.07 3.39 -8.51
N VAL A 146 -3.64 2.19 -8.95
CA VAL A 146 -2.21 1.81 -8.94
C VAL A 146 -1.42 2.72 -9.88
N ILE A 147 -1.94 3.06 -11.05
CA ILE A 147 -1.24 3.97 -11.99
C ILE A 147 -0.97 5.33 -11.33
N ALA A 148 -1.99 5.91 -10.69
CA ALA A 148 -1.84 7.18 -9.98
C ALA A 148 -0.82 7.07 -8.82
N LEU A 149 -0.88 5.98 -8.04
CA LEU A 149 0.04 5.75 -6.93
C LEU A 149 1.49 5.50 -7.40
N VAL A 150 1.68 4.84 -8.55
CA VAL A 150 3.00 4.69 -9.17
C VAL A 150 3.56 6.03 -9.61
N ALA A 151 2.74 6.89 -10.21
CA ALA A 151 3.18 8.23 -10.61
C ALA A 151 3.67 9.06 -9.41
N LEU A 152 3.05 8.89 -8.24
CA LEU A 152 3.48 9.54 -6.99
C LEU A 152 4.71 8.86 -6.35
N ASP A 153 4.83 7.53 -6.45
CA ASP A 153 5.88 6.79 -5.74
C ASP A 153 7.17 6.59 -6.54
N GLY A 154 7.08 6.55 -7.87
CA GLY A 154 8.19 6.28 -8.78
C GLY A 154 8.52 4.79 -9.00
N ARG A 155 7.79 3.87 -8.35
CA ARG A 155 8.00 2.41 -8.48
C ARG A 155 7.27 1.84 -9.69
N TRP A 156 7.86 2.03 -10.87
CA TRP A 156 7.28 1.62 -12.15
C TRP A 156 6.97 0.12 -12.25
N GLU A 157 7.63 -0.73 -11.45
CA GLU A 157 7.43 -2.19 -11.48
C GLU A 157 5.95 -2.57 -11.23
N TRP A 158 5.25 -1.74 -10.44
CA TRP A 158 3.83 -1.94 -10.14
C TRP A 158 2.90 -1.67 -11.32
N LEU A 159 3.37 -1.04 -12.42
CA LEU A 159 2.60 -0.92 -13.67
C LEU A 159 2.30 -2.29 -14.31
N ALA A 160 3.02 -3.34 -13.91
CA ALA A 160 2.71 -4.70 -14.33
C ALA A 160 1.31 -5.16 -13.85
N VAL A 161 0.81 -4.63 -12.72
CA VAL A 161 -0.52 -4.97 -12.19
C VAL A 161 -1.66 -4.47 -13.09
N PRO A 162 -1.76 -3.17 -13.45
CA PRO A 162 -2.76 -2.71 -14.42
C PRO A 162 -2.57 -3.36 -15.79
N LEU A 163 -1.33 -3.60 -16.23
CA LEU A 163 -1.09 -4.29 -17.50
C LEU A 163 -1.66 -5.71 -17.50
N ALA A 164 -1.51 -6.47 -16.41
CA ALA A 164 -2.12 -7.79 -16.27
C ALA A 164 -3.64 -7.74 -16.42
N GLY A 165 -4.31 -6.79 -15.76
CA GLY A 165 -5.75 -6.58 -15.88
C GLY A 165 -6.18 -6.20 -17.32
N THR A 166 -5.38 -5.41 -18.03
CA THR A 166 -5.63 -5.06 -19.44
C THR A 166 -5.49 -6.27 -20.37
N VAL A 167 -4.44 -7.07 -20.21
CA VAL A 167 -4.24 -8.30 -20.99
C VAL A 167 -5.41 -9.26 -20.80
N LEU A 168 -5.85 -9.44 -19.55
CA LEU A 168 -7.03 -10.23 -19.22
C LEU A 168 -8.31 -9.71 -19.85
N TYR A 169 -8.54 -8.40 -19.76
CA TYR A 169 -9.73 -7.78 -20.31
C TYR A 169 -9.83 -7.97 -21.83
N ILE A 170 -8.74 -7.69 -22.56
CA ILE A 170 -8.68 -7.84 -24.02
C ILE A 170 -8.74 -9.32 -24.40
N GLY A 171 -8.00 -10.19 -23.72
CA GLY A 171 -8.01 -11.64 -23.96
C GLY A 171 -9.42 -12.24 -23.81
N ASN A 172 -10.12 -11.87 -22.74
CA ASN A 172 -11.51 -12.28 -22.54
C ASN A 172 -12.43 -11.76 -23.66
N ALA A 173 -12.26 -10.52 -24.11
CA ALA A 173 -13.04 -9.97 -25.23
C ALA A 173 -12.76 -10.69 -26.56
N MET A 174 -11.56 -11.24 -26.74
CA MET A 174 -11.15 -12.02 -27.92
C MET A 174 -11.50 -13.52 -27.82
N GLY A 175 -12.25 -13.94 -26.80
CA GLY A 175 -12.63 -15.35 -26.61
C GLY A 175 -11.55 -16.23 -25.97
N ALA A 176 -10.43 -15.66 -25.54
CA ALA A 176 -9.40 -16.38 -24.78
C ALA A 176 -9.84 -16.53 -23.31
N HIS A 177 -10.85 -17.37 -23.10
CA HIS A 177 -11.40 -17.67 -21.78
C HIS A 177 -10.59 -18.79 -21.12
N GLY A 178 -10.07 -18.54 -19.91
CA GLY A 178 -9.39 -19.60 -19.14
C GLY A 178 -8.60 -19.10 -17.93
N SER A 179 -8.45 -19.98 -16.94
CA SER A 179 -7.65 -19.77 -15.72
C SER A 179 -6.16 -19.53 -16.00
N TRP A 180 -5.65 -20.15 -17.07
CA TRP A 180 -4.25 -20.05 -17.45
C TRP A 180 -3.87 -18.61 -17.80
N LEU A 181 -4.68 -17.92 -18.61
CA LEU A 181 -4.39 -16.53 -19.01
C LEU A 181 -4.32 -15.64 -17.77
N GLN A 182 -5.26 -15.79 -16.84
CA GLN A 182 -5.26 -15.04 -15.60
C GLN A 182 -4.01 -15.30 -14.75
N SER A 183 -3.63 -16.58 -14.63
CA SER A 183 -2.46 -17.01 -13.87
C SER A 183 -1.16 -16.49 -14.48
N TRP A 184 -1.02 -16.52 -15.81
CA TRP A 184 0.15 -16.00 -16.52
C TRP A 184 0.24 -14.47 -16.43
N SER A 185 -0.88 -13.76 -16.64
CA SER A 185 -0.90 -12.29 -16.55
C SER A 185 -0.54 -11.81 -15.15
N TYR A 186 -1.22 -12.32 -14.12
CA TYR A 186 -0.94 -11.93 -12.73
C TYR A 186 0.38 -12.52 -12.22
N GLY A 187 0.81 -13.69 -12.71
CA GLY A 187 2.08 -14.31 -12.34
C GLY A 187 3.26 -13.50 -12.84
N THR A 188 3.19 -13.04 -14.09
CA THR A 188 4.17 -12.12 -14.67
C THR A 188 4.21 -10.80 -13.91
N ALA A 189 3.05 -10.25 -13.53
CA ALA A 189 2.99 -9.05 -12.69
C ALA A 189 3.64 -9.27 -11.31
N ALA A 190 3.35 -10.39 -10.65
CA ALA A 190 3.94 -10.72 -9.36
C ALA A 190 5.47 -10.85 -9.45
N VAL A 191 5.99 -11.54 -10.47
CA VAL A 191 7.45 -11.66 -10.70
C VAL A 191 8.08 -10.29 -10.97
N THR A 192 7.43 -9.44 -11.77
CA THR A 192 7.94 -8.09 -12.10
C THR A 192 8.02 -7.21 -10.85
N VAL A 193 7.03 -7.29 -9.96
CA VAL A 193 7.00 -6.52 -8.71
C VAL A 193 8.00 -7.06 -7.68
N LEU A 194 8.08 -8.39 -7.53
CA LEU A 194 8.89 -9.04 -6.49
C LEU A 194 10.37 -9.15 -6.86
N GLY A 195 10.71 -9.29 -8.14
CA GLY A 195 12.08 -9.48 -8.62
C GLY A 195 13.04 -8.39 -8.14
N PRO A 196 12.79 -7.11 -8.47
CA PRO A 196 13.64 -6.00 -8.02
C PRO A 196 13.65 -5.82 -6.51
N ALA A 197 12.54 -6.12 -5.82
CA ALA A 197 12.49 -6.10 -4.35
C ALA A 197 13.40 -7.16 -3.72
N ALA A 198 13.37 -8.39 -4.23
CA ALA A 198 14.23 -9.49 -3.77
C ALA A 198 15.72 -9.23 -4.07
N LEU A 199 16.04 -8.66 -5.22
CA LEU A 199 17.41 -8.28 -5.58
C LEU A 199 17.95 -7.19 -4.65
N ARG A 200 17.16 -6.14 -4.35
CA ARG A 200 17.52 -5.09 -3.39
C ARG A 200 17.75 -5.64 -1.98
N ALA A 201 16.88 -6.53 -1.51
CA ALA A 201 17.03 -7.18 -0.20
C ALA A 201 18.32 -8.03 -0.12
N ARG A 202 18.62 -8.79 -1.18
CA ARG A 202 19.83 -9.61 -1.27
C ARG A 202 21.12 -8.79 -1.34
N ALA A 203 21.08 -7.61 -1.98
CA ALA A 203 22.24 -6.71 -2.04
C ALA A 203 22.52 -6.07 -0.66
N ALA A 204 21.47 -5.63 0.05
CA ALA A 204 21.59 -5.06 1.40
C ALA A 204 22.13 -6.07 2.43
N GLY A 205 21.73 -7.34 2.32
CA GLY A 205 22.26 -8.43 3.17
C GLY A 205 23.72 -8.80 2.89
N ARG A 206 24.23 -8.57 1.67
CA ARG A 206 25.64 -8.81 1.31
C ARG A 206 26.55 -7.66 1.71
N GLY A 207 26.06 -6.42 1.68
CA GLY A 207 26.83 -5.23 2.08
C GLY A 207 27.10 -5.13 3.60
N SER A 208 26.24 -5.73 4.42
CA SER A 208 26.38 -5.75 5.89
C SER A 208 27.44 -6.75 6.38
N GLY A 209 27.79 -7.76 5.59
CA GLY A 209 28.87 -8.73 5.89
C GLY A 209 30.28 -8.26 5.53
N ARG A 210 30.43 -7.06 4.96
CA ARG A 210 31.71 -6.52 4.46
C ARG A 210 32.09 -5.20 5.15
N ARG A 211 31.80 -5.07 6.45
CA ARG A 211 32.51 -4.11 7.30
C ARG A 211 33.94 -4.61 7.44
N ALA A 212 34.87 -3.96 6.74
CA ALA A 212 36.30 -4.18 6.93
C ALA A 212 36.65 -4.03 8.43
N PRO A 213 37.59 -4.83 8.97
CA PRO A 213 38.10 -4.60 10.31
C PRO A 213 38.61 -3.15 10.39
N SER A 214 38.06 -2.36 11.29
CA SER A 214 38.67 -1.09 11.68
C SER A 214 40.06 -1.41 12.21
N LEU A 215 41.10 -1.08 11.46
CA LEU A 215 42.48 -1.17 11.93
C LEU A 215 42.61 -0.33 13.20
N PRO A 216 43.04 -0.90 14.34
CA PRO A 216 43.27 -0.14 15.55
C PRO A 216 44.53 0.70 15.38
N GLY A 217 44.38 2.00 15.11
CA GLY A 217 45.55 2.88 14.98
C GLY A 217 45.30 4.25 14.36
N GLN A 218 44.23 4.97 14.74
CA GLN A 218 44.09 6.41 14.42
C GLN A 218 43.51 7.24 15.58
N ALA A 219 43.59 6.75 16.82
CA ALA A 219 43.16 7.52 18.00
C ALA A 219 44.28 8.35 18.66
N GLY A 220 45.48 8.38 18.08
CA GLY A 220 46.68 8.96 18.71
C GLY A 220 47.25 10.23 18.10
N ALA A 221 46.73 10.72 16.97
CA ALA A 221 47.33 11.85 16.26
C ALA A 221 46.76 13.23 16.66
N ASP A 222 45.53 13.29 17.17
CA ASP A 222 44.84 14.57 17.41
C ASP A 222 44.98 15.10 18.85
N ALA A 223 45.76 14.42 19.70
CA ALA A 223 45.85 14.72 21.13
C ALA A 223 47.02 15.64 21.53
N PHE A 224 47.83 16.14 20.58
CA PHE A 224 49.06 16.90 20.91
C PHE A 224 49.02 18.40 20.54
N GLU A 225 47.88 18.94 20.12
CA GLU A 225 47.83 20.35 19.67
C GLU A 225 46.67 21.12 20.33
N ALA A 226 46.71 21.24 21.66
CA ALA A 226 45.95 22.24 22.39
C ALA A 226 46.53 22.47 23.79
N GLU A 227 47.53 23.35 23.90
CA GLU A 227 47.92 23.96 25.17
C GLU A 227 47.35 25.39 25.23
N PRO A 228 46.56 25.77 26.25
CA PRO A 228 46.09 27.15 26.43
C PRO A 228 46.99 27.91 27.43
N ALA A 229 47.43 29.11 27.05
CA ALA A 229 48.05 30.06 27.98
C ALA A 229 46.97 30.92 28.67
N GLU A 230 46.98 30.89 30.00
CA GLU A 230 46.10 31.64 30.90
C GLU A 230 46.41 33.16 30.99
N ALA A 231 45.31 33.91 31.08
CA ALA A 231 45.02 35.11 31.88
C ALA A 231 46.13 36.02 32.44
N GLY A 232 46.01 37.31 32.13
CA GLY A 232 46.57 38.43 32.89
C GLY A 232 45.57 39.59 32.97
N ALA A 233 45.24 40.02 34.18
CA ALA A 233 44.12 40.85 34.55
C ALA A 233 44.28 42.37 34.30
N GLY A 234 43.14 43.04 34.08
CA GLY A 234 42.74 44.21 34.87
C GLY A 234 43.03 45.62 34.34
N VAL A 235 42.10 46.51 34.72
CA VAL A 235 42.19 47.99 34.81
C VAL A 235 41.56 48.78 33.64
N THR A 236 40.28 49.12 33.82
CA THR A 236 39.72 50.48 33.56
C THR A 236 40.20 51.44 34.66
N PRO A 237 40.25 52.79 34.53
CA PRO A 237 39.31 53.64 33.74
C PRO A 237 39.89 54.91 33.05
N ARG A 238 39.23 55.37 31.98
CA ARG A 238 38.48 56.64 31.88
C ARG A 238 37.96 56.82 30.46
#